data_AF-A0A2G5T7X6-F1
#
_entry.id   AF-A0A2G5T7X6-F1
#
_cell.length_a   1.000
_cell.length_b   1.000
_cell.length_c   1.000
_cell.angle_alpha   90.00
_cell.angle_beta   90.00
_cell.angle_gamma   90.00
#
_symmetry.space_group_name_H-M   'P 1'
#
loop_
_entity.id
_entity.type
_entity.pdbx_description
1 polymer ?
#
loop_
_entity_poly.entity_id
_entity_poly.type
_entity_poly.pdbx_seq_one_letter_code
_entity_poly.pdbx_strand_id
1 'polypeptide(L)'
;MESILRKYNFQEDRPLQKALSYARSFFTDSEFHLKVIALSVHDQYILFAYKTSSEKEYNFMYRQRGKSCEVSCGEKEVTMENSDFVEVFLKDFEILLSHQNSILDTFWLATRENATNHYTRILEATKTILDSRGEKLTVTNLLLELLYQNQIHLILPSLDFNVLKSVNLNDPTSHGNSRQIEIMEDSKFNLLEILEEVAKSLFN
;
A
#
# COMPACT_ATOMS: atom_id res chain seq x y z
N MET A 1 -13.82 -22.47 18.96
CA MET A 1 -12.73 -22.22 18.00
C MET A 1 -11.87 -21.12 18.59
N GLU A 2 -10.71 -21.48 19.14
CA GLU A 2 -9.73 -20.50 19.60
C GLU A 2 -9.23 -19.71 18.39
N SER A 3 -9.37 -18.39 18.43
CA SER A 3 -8.99 -17.54 17.31
C SER A 3 -7.48 -17.59 17.09
N ILE A 4 -7.11 -17.56 15.82
CA ILE A 4 -5.75 -17.50 15.27
C ILE A 4 -4.93 -16.33 15.88
N LEU A 5 -5.59 -15.42 16.61
CA LEU A 5 -5.06 -14.25 17.31
C LEU A 5 -4.08 -14.55 18.46
N ARG A 6 -4.02 -15.78 19.00
CA ARG A 6 -3.09 -16.12 20.09
C ARG A 6 -1.66 -16.45 19.65
N LYS A 7 -1.39 -16.60 18.36
CA LYS A 7 -0.09 -17.16 17.91
C LYS A 7 1.04 -16.15 17.71
N TYR A 8 0.76 -14.84 17.73
CA TYR A 8 1.79 -13.80 17.51
C TYR A 8 2.07 -13.01 18.79
N ASN A 9 2.93 -13.58 19.62
CA ASN A 9 3.37 -13.02 20.89
C ASN A 9 4.53 -12.02 20.64
N PHE A 10 4.21 -10.79 20.23
CA PHE A 10 5.20 -9.70 20.10
C PHE A 10 5.30 -8.92 21.43
N GLN A 11 6.28 -9.27 22.26
CA GLN A 11 6.42 -8.78 23.63
C GLN A 11 7.23 -7.49 23.84
N GLU A 12 7.76 -6.82 22.80
CA GLU A 12 8.81 -5.80 23.06
C GLU A 12 8.46 -4.33 22.85
N ASP A 13 7.24 -3.93 22.48
CA ASP A 13 6.97 -2.48 22.31
C ASP A 13 5.51 -2.06 22.60
N ARG A 14 5.28 -1.49 23.80
CA ARG A 14 3.95 -1.14 24.33
C ARG A 14 3.22 -0.04 23.53
N PRO A 15 3.87 1.07 23.10
CA PRO A 15 3.27 2.05 22.20
C PRO A 15 2.81 1.43 20.87
N LEU A 16 3.63 0.52 20.34
CA LEU A 16 3.40 -0.22 19.11
C LEU A 16 2.19 -1.16 19.21
N GLN A 17 2.05 -1.88 20.31
CA GLN A 17 0.85 -2.66 20.62
C GLN A 17 -0.40 -1.79 20.66
N LYS A 18 -0.28 -0.53 21.11
CA LYS A 18 -1.42 0.39 21.19
C LYS A 18 -1.87 0.84 19.79
N ALA A 19 -0.95 1.20 18.90
CA ALA A 19 -1.30 1.53 17.51
C ALA A 19 -1.82 0.33 16.72
N LEU A 20 -1.18 -0.84 16.86
CA LEU A 20 -1.70 -2.08 16.29
C LEU A 20 -3.08 -2.43 16.87
N SER A 21 -3.29 -2.27 18.19
CA SER A 21 -4.61 -2.48 18.80
C SER A 21 -5.64 -1.45 18.33
N TYR A 22 -5.19 -0.26 17.99
CA TYR A 22 -6.02 0.84 17.51
C TYR A 22 -6.46 0.56 16.08
N ALA A 23 -5.53 0.29 15.16
CA ALA A 23 -5.82 -0.20 13.81
C ALA A 23 -6.72 -1.44 13.87
N ARG A 24 -6.36 -2.47 14.65
CA ARG A 24 -7.17 -3.68 14.89
C ARG A 24 -8.55 -3.39 15.48
N SER A 25 -8.73 -2.34 16.27
CA SER A 25 -10.05 -1.95 16.79
C SER A 25 -11.01 -1.45 15.70
N PHE A 26 -10.48 -1.07 14.53
CA PHE A 26 -11.27 -0.72 13.34
C PHE A 26 -11.51 -1.89 12.40
N PHE A 27 -10.77 -2.99 12.53
CA PHE A 27 -10.92 -4.19 11.71
C PHE A 27 -11.69 -5.26 12.47
N THR A 28 -12.97 -5.44 12.13
CA THR A 28 -13.66 -6.69 12.47
C THR A 28 -13.19 -7.81 11.52
N ASP A 29 -13.22 -9.08 11.92
CA ASP A 29 -12.74 -10.22 11.10
C ASP A 29 -13.36 -10.23 9.67
N SER A 30 -14.55 -9.66 9.48
CA SER A 30 -15.22 -9.52 8.18
C SER A 30 -14.75 -8.36 7.30
N GLU A 31 -13.93 -7.44 7.81
CA GLU A 31 -13.53 -6.19 7.14
C GLU A 31 -12.16 -6.28 6.44
N PHE A 32 -11.47 -7.42 6.51
CA PHE A 32 -10.22 -7.67 5.76
C PHE A 32 -10.42 -7.95 4.27
N HIS A 33 -11.67 -7.99 3.80
CA HIS A 33 -11.97 -8.02 2.37
C HIS A 33 -11.99 -6.62 1.80
N LEU A 34 -10.81 -6.07 1.49
CA LEU A 34 -10.70 -4.74 0.93
C LEU A 34 -10.96 -4.76 -0.57
N LYS A 35 -11.59 -3.69 -1.05
CA LYS A 35 -11.78 -3.37 -2.47
C LYS A 35 -10.78 -2.32 -2.94
N VAL A 36 -10.54 -1.30 -2.13
CA VAL A 36 -9.63 -0.21 -2.50
C VAL A 36 -8.58 -0.07 -1.43
N ILE A 37 -7.34 0.06 -1.86
CA ILE A 37 -6.22 0.50 -1.05
C ILE A 37 -5.56 1.68 -1.78
N ALA A 38 -5.46 2.82 -1.10
CA ALA A 38 -4.87 4.03 -1.63
C ALA A 38 -3.87 4.63 -0.63
N LEU A 39 -2.67 4.92 -1.11
CA LEU A 39 -1.60 5.51 -0.34
C LEU A 39 -1.09 6.77 -1.02
N SER A 40 -0.98 7.86 -0.26
CA SER A 40 -0.30 9.08 -0.67
C SER A 40 0.79 9.40 0.36
N VAL A 41 2.04 9.32 -0.06
CA VAL A 41 3.21 9.54 0.79
C VAL A 41 3.68 10.98 0.65
N HIS A 42 3.75 11.70 1.76
CA HIS A 42 4.29 13.07 1.86
C HIS A 42 5.53 13.07 2.75
N ASP A 43 6.27 14.18 2.77
CA ASP A 43 7.54 14.28 3.49
C ASP A 43 7.39 14.06 5.01
N GLN A 44 6.29 14.57 5.59
CA GLN A 44 6.05 14.52 7.04
C GLN A 44 4.87 13.64 7.43
N TYR A 45 4.15 13.05 6.47
CA TYR A 45 3.01 12.20 6.75
C TYR A 45 2.66 11.25 5.61
N ILE A 46 1.89 10.21 5.94
CA ILE A 46 1.30 9.26 5.00
C ILE A 46 -0.22 9.38 5.14
N LEU A 47 -0.92 9.56 4.03
CA LEU A 47 -2.35 9.35 3.96
C LEU A 47 -2.61 7.94 3.44
N PHE A 48 -3.31 7.16 4.23
CA PHE A 48 -3.67 5.79 3.92
C PHE A 48 -5.17 5.64 3.97
N ALA A 49 -5.78 5.35 2.82
CA ALA A 49 -7.20 5.12 2.72
C ALA A 49 -7.47 3.69 2.24
N TYR A 50 -8.49 3.07 2.81
CA TYR A 50 -9.01 1.82 2.25
C TYR A 50 -10.52 1.79 2.29
N LYS A 51 -11.07 0.98 1.38
CA LYS A 51 -12.49 0.70 1.27
C LYS A 51 -12.73 -0.79 1.40
N THR A 52 -13.66 -1.18 2.26
CA THR A 52 -14.03 -2.58 2.45
C THR A 52 -15.05 -3.02 1.41
N SER A 53 -15.26 -4.33 1.30
CA SER A 53 -16.31 -4.91 0.45
C SER A 53 -17.72 -4.50 0.87
N SER A 54 -17.91 -4.05 2.11
CA SER A 54 -19.16 -3.48 2.61
C SER A 54 -19.29 -1.98 2.35
N GLU A 55 -18.46 -1.44 1.44
CA GLU A 55 -18.42 -0.02 1.06
C GLU A 55 -18.06 0.96 2.20
N LYS A 56 -17.53 0.47 3.32
CA LYS A 56 -17.04 1.35 4.40
C LYS A 56 -15.67 1.89 4.01
N GLU A 57 -15.45 3.17 4.28
CA GLU A 57 -14.23 3.89 3.96
C GLU A 57 -13.54 4.36 5.23
N TYR A 58 -12.23 4.18 5.28
CA TYR A 58 -11.39 4.61 6.39
C TYR A 58 -10.22 5.40 5.83
N ASN A 59 -9.90 6.50 6.50
CA ASN A 59 -8.83 7.40 6.12
C ASN A 59 -7.95 7.61 7.34
N PHE A 60 -6.72 7.12 7.24
CA PHE A 60 -5.69 7.23 8.26
C PHE A 60 -4.65 8.27 7.84
N MET A 61 -4.17 9.03 8.80
CA MET A 61 -2.99 9.86 8.64
C MET A 61 -1.94 9.45 9.66
N TYR A 62 -0.77 9.05 9.18
CA TYR A 62 0.42 8.79 9.99
C TYR A 62 1.35 9.99 9.83
N ARG A 63 1.59 10.76 10.88
CA ARG A 63 2.34 12.02 10.81
C ARG A 63 3.50 12.01 11.78
N GLN A 64 4.67 12.44 11.32
CA GLN A 64 5.81 12.66 12.20
C GLN A 64 5.66 13.99 12.95
N ARG A 65 5.79 13.96 14.29
CA ARG A 65 5.93 15.14 15.15
C ARG A 65 7.11 14.98 16.08
N GLY A 66 8.22 15.63 15.73
CA GLY A 66 9.48 15.47 16.47
C GLY A 66 9.93 14.00 16.45
N LYS A 67 10.07 13.38 17.62
CA LYS A 67 10.43 11.95 17.75
C LYS A 67 9.21 11.03 17.83
N SER A 68 8.00 11.53 17.63
CA SER A 68 6.77 10.76 17.81
C SER A 68 6.01 10.62 16.51
N CYS A 69 5.30 9.51 16.36
CA CYS A 69 4.31 9.32 15.30
C CYS A 69 2.91 9.59 15.85
N GLU A 70 2.14 10.44 15.19
CA GLU A 70 0.72 10.61 15.42
C GLU A 70 -0.07 9.85 14.36
N VAL A 71 -1.02 9.03 14.79
CA VAL A 71 -1.94 8.30 13.92
C VAL A 71 -3.36 8.80 14.19
N SER A 72 -4.05 9.28 13.15
CA SER A 72 -5.44 9.73 13.27
C SER A 72 -6.35 9.09 12.23
N CYS A 73 -7.61 8.88 12.63
CA CYS A 73 -8.69 8.41 11.77
C CYS A 73 -10.02 9.03 12.23
N GLY A 74 -10.54 9.98 11.44
CA GLY A 74 -11.68 10.81 11.85
C GLY A 74 -11.35 11.64 13.08
N GLU A 75 -12.21 11.60 14.10
CA GLU A 75 -12.03 12.35 15.36
C GLU A 75 -11.05 11.68 16.34
N LYS A 76 -10.61 10.45 16.06
CA LYS A 76 -9.76 9.69 16.95
C LYS A 76 -8.29 9.91 16.58
N GLU A 77 -7.44 10.03 17.60
CA GLU A 77 -5.99 10.22 17.44
C GLU A 77 -5.22 9.43 18.51
N VAL A 78 -4.04 8.92 18.15
CA VAL A 78 -3.09 8.25 19.04
C VAL A 78 -1.68 8.74 18.74
N THR A 79 -0.92 9.06 19.79
CA THR A 79 0.50 9.39 19.69
C THR A 79 1.35 8.22 20.16
N MET A 80 2.38 7.90 19.38
CA MET A 80 3.42 6.92 19.68
C MET A 80 4.74 7.64 19.87
N GLU A 81 5.23 7.69 21.11
CA GLU A 81 6.50 8.32 21.42
C GLU A 81 7.69 7.52 20.87
N ASN A 82 8.77 8.23 20.52
CA ASN A 82 10.03 7.64 20.04
C ASN A 82 9.83 6.66 18.86
N SER A 83 8.94 7.01 17.93
CA SER A 83 8.55 6.17 16.81
C SER A 83 8.67 6.94 15.49
N ASP A 84 9.08 6.23 14.44
CA ASP A 84 9.11 6.70 13.05
C ASP A 84 7.76 6.41 12.37
N PHE A 85 7.13 7.42 11.78
CA PHE A 85 5.81 7.28 11.17
C PHE A 85 5.75 6.26 10.02
N VAL A 86 6.83 6.11 9.24
CA VAL A 86 6.89 5.11 8.17
C VAL A 86 6.92 3.70 8.75
N GLU A 87 7.71 3.47 9.81
CA GLU A 87 7.75 2.16 10.48
C GLU A 87 6.43 1.79 11.12
N VAL A 88 5.75 2.75 11.74
CA VAL A 88 4.42 2.53 12.32
C VAL A 88 3.44 2.13 11.21
N PHE A 89 3.39 2.91 10.12
CA PHE A 89 2.53 2.60 8.98
C PHE A 89 2.83 1.22 8.39
N LEU A 90 4.09 0.87 8.16
CA LEU A 90 4.47 -0.39 7.51
C LEU A 90 4.04 -1.62 8.32
N LYS A 91 4.02 -1.54 9.64
CA LYS A 91 3.54 -2.64 10.50
C LYS A 91 2.02 -2.83 10.38
N ASP A 92 1.27 -1.74 10.34
CA ASP A 92 -0.18 -1.80 10.12
C ASP A 92 -0.49 -2.29 8.70
N PHE A 93 0.29 -1.82 7.71
CA PHE A 93 0.14 -2.18 6.30
C PHE A 93 0.49 -3.65 6.02
N GLU A 94 1.52 -4.18 6.68
CA GLU A 94 1.88 -5.61 6.62
C GLU A 94 0.72 -6.49 7.07
N ILE A 95 0.12 -6.20 8.23
CA ILE A 95 -1.03 -6.95 8.74
C ILE A 95 -2.20 -6.89 7.74
N LEU A 96 -2.47 -5.72 7.19
CA LEU A 96 -3.58 -5.53 6.27
C LEU A 96 -3.38 -6.31 4.96
N LEU A 97 -2.20 -6.20 4.33
CA LEU A 97 -1.91 -6.92 3.10
C LEU A 97 -1.75 -8.43 3.32
N SER A 98 -1.24 -8.87 4.48
CA SER A 98 -1.07 -10.30 4.78
C SER A 98 -2.38 -11.06 4.92
N HIS A 99 -3.49 -10.34 5.18
CA HIS A 99 -4.83 -10.93 5.29
C HIS A 99 -5.72 -10.60 4.07
N GLN A 100 -5.22 -9.81 3.12
CA GLN A 100 -5.96 -9.47 1.91
C GLN A 100 -5.87 -10.61 0.89
N ASN A 101 -6.87 -11.49 0.89
CA ASN A 101 -6.93 -12.63 -0.04
C ASN A 101 -8.05 -12.47 -1.09
N SER A 102 -8.87 -11.42 -0.97
CA SER A 102 -9.88 -11.05 -1.97
C SER A 102 -9.30 -10.21 -3.10
N ILE A 103 -10.01 -10.18 -4.22
CA ILE A 103 -9.72 -9.30 -5.36
C ILE A 103 -9.84 -7.84 -4.90
N LEU A 104 -8.75 -7.08 -5.03
CA LEU A 104 -8.78 -5.63 -4.93
C LEU A 104 -9.30 -5.04 -6.25
N ASP A 105 -10.27 -4.14 -6.16
CA ASP A 105 -10.69 -3.33 -7.29
C ASP A 105 -9.57 -2.34 -7.66
N THR A 106 -8.95 -1.71 -6.66
CA THR A 106 -7.92 -0.69 -6.90
C THR A 106 -6.79 -0.78 -5.88
N PHE A 107 -5.54 -0.77 -6.38
CA PHE A 107 -4.35 -0.54 -5.57
C PHE A 107 -3.61 0.68 -6.09
N TRP A 108 -3.51 1.71 -5.26
CA TRP A 108 -2.92 2.99 -5.63
C TRP A 108 -1.79 3.39 -4.68
N LEU A 109 -0.59 3.59 -5.20
CA LEU A 109 0.57 4.10 -4.45
C LEU A 109 1.11 5.36 -5.13
N ALA A 110 0.96 6.49 -4.45
CA ALA A 110 1.39 7.80 -4.91
C ALA A 110 2.40 8.45 -3.95
N THR A 111 3.24 9.32 -4.50
CA THR A 111 4.16 10.20 -3.78
C THR A 111 3.79 11.65 -4.03
N ARG A 112 3.98 12.50 -3.05
CA ARG A 112 3.71 13.94 -3.14
C ARG A 112 4.92 14.69 -2.64
N GLU A 113 5.09 15.91 -3.14
CA GLU A 113 6.18 16.80 -2.71
C GLU A 113 7.55 16.10 -2.87
N ASN A 114 8.48 16.35 -1.95
CA ASN A 114 9.83 15.77 -1.94
C ASN A 114 9.94 14.45 -1.16
N ALA A 115 8.85 13.70 -1.02
CA ALA A 115 8.78 12.47 -0.21
C ALA A 115 9.49 11.24 -0.81
N THR A 116 10.38 11.44 -1.79
CA THR A 116 11.06 10.41 -2.61
C THR A 116 11.68 9.30 -1.77
N ASN A 117 12.33 9.65 -0.65
CA ASN A 117 12.99 8.68 0.23
C ASN A 117 11.97 7.80 0.97
N HIS A 118 10.93 8.42 1.55
CA HIS A 118 9.88 7.70 2.25
C HIS A 118 9.07 6.82 1.31
N TYR A 119 8.74 7.31 0.11
CA TYR A 119 8.03 6.54 -0.90
C TYR A 119 8.84 5.31 -1.36
N THR A 120 10.13 5.49 -1.64
CA THR A 120 11.01 4.37 -2.04
C THR A 120 11.06 3.30 -0.95
N ARG A 121 11.25 3.72 0.31
CA ARG A 121 11.27 2.80 1.47
C ARG A 121 9.94 2.03 1.61
N ILE A 122 8.81 2.70 1.39
CA ILE A 122 7.50 2.06 1.43
C ILE A 122 7.30 1.08 0.27
N LEU A 123 7.74 1.43 -0.93
CA LEU A 123 7.61 0.58 -2.11
C LEU A 123 8.44 -0.71 -1.97
N GLU A 124 9.66 -0.60 -1.46
CA GLU A 124 10.53 -1.75 -1.15
C GLU A 124 9.96 -2.63 -0.02
N ALA A 125 9.41 -2.01 1.02
CA ALA A 125 8.74 -2.75 2.08
C ALA A 125 7.47 -3.44 1.57
N THR A 126 6.70 -2.78 0.70
CA THR A 126 5.51 -3.36 0.06
C THR A 126 5.89 -4.59 -0.74
N LYS A 127 6.96 -4.54 -1.53
CA LYS A 127 7.49 -5.74 -2.21
C LYS A 127 7.74 -6.88 -1.22
N THR A 128 8.44 -6.59 -0.13
CA THR A 128 8.80 -7.59 0.89
C THR A 128 7.57 -8.22 1.54
N ILE A 129 6.56 -7.39 1.86
CA ILE A 129 5.27 -7.85 2.40
C ILE A 129 4.54 -8.71 1.37
N LEU A 130 4.51 -8.32 0.09
CA LEU A 130 3.82 -9.08 -0.94
C LEU A 130 4.51 -10.42 -1.23
N ASP A 131 5.83 -10.47 -1.21
CA ASP A 131 6.61 -11.70 -1.43
C ASP A 131 6.44 -12.70 -0.29
N SER A 132 6.15 -12.25 0.93
CA SER A 132 5.94 -13.13 2.10
C SER A 132 4.56 -13.78 2.15
N ARG A 133 3.58 -13.29 1.38
CA ARG A 133 2.19 -13.78 1.38
C ARG A 133 2.04 -15.22 0.86
N GLY A 134 3.01 -15.73 0.10
CA GLY A 134 2.94 -17.05 -0.55
C GLY A 134 1.96 -17.11 -1.73
N GLU A 135 1.10 -16.10 -1.89
CA GLU A 135 0.21 -15.90 -3.03
C GLU A 135 0.32 -14.48 -3.58
N LYS A 136 0.05 -14.34 -4.89
CA LYS A 136 0.07 -13.06 -5.59
C LYS A 136 -1.09 -12.17 -5.14
N LEU A 137 -0.90 -10.85 -5.16
CA LEU A 137 -1.96 -9.90 -4.91
C LEU A 137 -2.86 -9.79 -6.15
N THR A 138 -4.13 -10.09 -5.98
CA THR A 138 -5.11 -10.08 -7.06
C THR A 138 -5.73 -8.67 -7.13
N VAL A 139 -5.41 -7.91 -8.18
CA VAL A 139 -5.81 -6.51 -8.33
C VAL A 139 -6.35 -6.22 -9.74
N THR A 140 -7.46 -5.48 -9.81
CA THR A 140 -8.13 -5.13 -11.06
C THR A 140 -7.56 -3.86 -11.68
N ASN A 141 -7.28 -2.83 -10.87
CA ASN A 141 -6.72 -1.56 -11.33
C ASN A 141 -5.49 -1.20 -10.50
N LEU A 142 -4.35 -1.02 -11.16
CA LEU A 142 -3.09 -0.63 -10.54
C LEU A 142 -2.77 0.82 -10.89
N LEU A 143 -2.50 1.65 -9.89
CA LEU A 143 -2.05 3.02 -10.09
C LEU A 143 -0.74 3.21 -9.33
N LEU A 144 0.35 3.50 -10.03
CA LEU A 144 1.66 3.70 -9.45
C LEU A 144 2.29 5.00 -9.94
N GLU A 145 2.92 5.71 -9.03
CA GLU A 145 3.87 6.76 -9.37
C GLU A 145 5.29 6.20 -9.33
N LEU A 146 6.00 6.32 -10.44
CA LEU A 146 7.37 5.84 -10.57
C LEU A 146 8.30 7.05 -10.51
N LEU A 147 9.26 7.01 -9.58
CA LEU A 147 10.36 7.98 -9.51
C LEU A 147 11.51 7.57 -10.43
N TYR A 148 11.66 6.27 -10.67
CA TYR A 148 12.67 5.68 -11.54
C TYR A 148 12.08 4.46 -12.25
N GLN A 149 12.56 4.18 -13.47
CA GLN A 149 12.07 3.09 -14.31
C GLN A 149 12.05 1.73 -13.60
N ASN A 150 13.09 1.40 -12.82
CA ASN A 150 13.23 0.10 -12.19
C ASN A 150 12.24 -0.16 -11.05
N GLN A 151 11.55 0.86 -10.53
CA GLN A 151 10.58 0.70 -9.45
C GLN A 151 9.38 -0.14 -9.84
N ILE A 152 9.08 -0.26 -11.13
CA ILE A 152 7.99 -1.12 -11.61
C ILE A 152 8.19 -2.59 -11.23
N HIS A 153 9.43 -3.06 -11.17
CA HIS A 153 9.76 -4.44 -10.80
C HIS A 153 9.60 -4.72 -9.30
N LEU A 154 9.34 -3.69 -8.48
CA LEU A 154 9.10 -3.89 -7.05
C LEU A 154 7.70 -4.44 -6.77
N ILE A 155 6.72 -4.14 -7.62
CA ILE A 155 5.32 -4.51 -7.37
C ILE A 155 4.84 -5.56 -8.37
N LEU A 156 5.13 -5.40 -9.67
CA LEU A 156 4.55 -6.25 -10.72
C LEU A 156 4.75 -7.76 -10.51
N PRO A 157 5.93 -8.27 -10.10
CA PRO A 157 6.13 -9.71 -9.94
C PRO A 157 5.18 -10.35 -8.94
N SER A 158 4.77 -9.59 -7.92
CA SER A 158 3.94 -10.03 -6.82
C SER A 158 2.43 -9.86 -7.08
N LEU A 159 2.04 -9.41 -8.29
CA LEU A 159 0.63 -9.29 -8.71
C LEU A 159 0.16 -10.48 -9.55
N ASP A 160 -1.15 -10.77 -9.46
CA ASP A 160 -1.85 -11.67 -10.37
C ASP A 160 -2.44 -10.88 -11.55
N PHE A 161 -1.89 -11.11 -12.74
CA PHE A 161 -2.30 -10.44 -13.98
C PHE A 161 -3.60 -10.99 -14.58
N ASN A 162 -4.12 -12.12 -14.09
CA ASN A 162 -5.32 -12.73 -14.68
C ASN A 162 -6.56 -11.85 -14.58
N VAL A 163 -6.66 -11.03 -13.53
CA VAL A 163 -7.80 -10.15 -13.29
C VAL A 163 -7.50 -8.67 -13.56
N LEU A 164 -6.25 -8.34 -13.88
CA LEU A 164 -5.81 -6.96 -14.06
C LEU A 164 -6.43 -6.41 -15.35
N LYS A 165 -7.16 -5.30 -15.22
CA LYS A 165 -7.88 -4.62 -16.31
C LYS A 165 -7.21 -3.31 -16.71
N SER A 166 -6.58 -2.61 -15.76
CA SER A 166 -5.88 -1.37 -16.07
C SER A 166 -4.63 -1.18 -15.24
N VAL A 167 -3.63 -0.54 -15.85
CA VAL A 167 -2.45 -0.01 -15.17
C VAL A 167 -2.28 1.44 -15.55
N ASN A 168 -2.09 2.29 -14.55
CA ASN A 168 -1.76 3.69 -14.71
C ASN A 168 -0.40 3.96 -14.06
N LEU A 169 0.58 4.35 -14.88
CA LEU A 169 1.92 4.72 -14.45
C LEU A 169 2.12 6.22 -14.65
N ASN A 170 2.58 6.89 -13.61
CA ASN A 170 2.82 8.34 -13.64
C ASN A 170 4.24 8.65 -13.18
N ASP A 171 4.86 9.65 -13.80
CA ASP A 171 6.02 10.30 -13.20
C ASP A 171 5.53 11.54 -12.41
N PRO A 172 5.72 11.57 -11.08
CA PRO A 172 5.24 12.67 -10.24
C PRO A 172 5.98 14.00 -10.51
N THR A 173 7.15 13.96 -11.17
CA THR A 173 8.00 15.13 -11.42
C THR A 173 7.71 15.82 -12.75
N SER A 174 7.11 15.11 -13.71
CA SER A 174 6.74 15.67 -15.01
C SER A 174 5.24 15.96 -15.05
N HIS A 175 4.88 17.25 -15.08
CA HIS A 175 3.49 17.69 -15.18
C HIS A 175 2.81 17.10 -16.44
N GLY A 176 1.98 16.07 -16.24
CA GLY A 176 1.17 15.47 -17.29
C GLY A 176 1.75 14.22 -17.98
N ASN A 177 2.87 13.67 -17.52
CA ASN A 177 3.40 12.42 -18.09
C ASN A 177 2.77 11.21 -17.40
N SER A 178 1.51 10.93 -17.77
CA SER A 178 0.80 9.72 -17.37
C SER A 178 0.75 8.73 -18.55
N ARG A 179 0.77 7.44 -18.22
CA ARG A 179 0.56 6.35 -19.16
C ARG A 179 -0.50 5.42 -18.57
N GLN A 180 -1.66 5.42 -19.20
CA GLN A 180 -2.73 4.48 -18.89
C GLN A 180 -2.74 3.37 -19.94
N ILE A 181 -2.82 2.13 -19.46
CA ILE A 181 -2.91 0.93 -20.28
C ILE A 181 -4.17 0.19 -19.85
N GLU A 182 -5.05 -0.06 -20.82
CA GLU A 182 -6.16 -1.00 -20.66
C GLU A 182 -5.70 -2.38 -21.14
N ILE A 183 -5.91 -3.39 -20.31
CA ILE A 183 -5.45 -4.76 -20.57
C ILE A 183 -6.59 -5.53 -21.21
N MET A 184 -6.41 -5.84 -22.49
CA MET A 184 -7.25 -6.78 -23.23
C MET A 184 -6.84 -8.22 -22.91
N GLU A 185 -7.76 -9.18 -23.01
CA GLU A 185 -7.48 -10.59 -22.70
C GLU A 185 -6.30 -11.15 -23.52
N ASP A 186 -6.20 -10.78 -24.79
CA ASP A 186 -5.17 -11.25 -25.72
C ASP A 186 -3.76 -10.68 -25.43
N SER A 187 -3.67 -9.60 -24.66
CA SER A 187 -2.41 -8.91 -24.34
C SER A 187 -1.72 -9.46 -23.09
N LYS A 188 -2.31 -10.44 -22.39
CA LYS A 188 -1.81 -10.93 -21.09
C LYS A 188 -0.49 -11.69 -21.19
N PHE A 189 -0.18 -12.32 -22.32
CA PHE A 189 1.02 -13.15 -22.48
C PHE A 189 2.35 -12.37 -22.41
N ASN A 190 2.36 -11.09 -22.81
CA ASN A 190 3.55 -10.23 -22.81
C ASN A 190 3.37 -8.98 -21.94
N LEU A 191 2.42 -9.01 -21.00
CA LEU A 191 2.03 -7.81 -20.25
C LEU A 191 3.19 -7.21 -19.44
N LEU A 192 4.06 -8.05 -18.86
CA LEU A 192 5.23 -7.56 -18.12
C LEU A 192 6.18 -6.75 -19.01
N GLU A 193 6.51 -7.28 -20.20
CA GLU A 193 7.38 -6.59 -21.17
C GLU A 193 6.76 -5.27 -21.64
N ILE A 194 5.45 -5.26 -21.91
CA ILE A 194 4.72 -4.03 -22.29
C ILE A 194 4.81 -2.99 -21.18
N LEU A 195 4.59 -3.38 -19.92
CA LEU A 195 4.63 -2.46 -18.79
C LEU A 195 6.04 -1.91 -18.55
N GLU A 196 7.08 -2.73 -18.75
CA GLU A 196 8.47 -2.28 -18.68
C GLU A 196 8.82 -1.26 -19.76
N GLU A 197 8.37 -1.47 -21.01
CA GLU A 197 8.56 -0.51 -22.10
C GLU A 197 7.79 0.80 -21.84
N VAL A 198 6.57 0.71 -21.31
CA VAL A 198 5.82 1.91 -20.93
C VAL A 198 6.50 2.65 -19.78
N ALA A 199 7.02 1.95 -18.77
CA ALA A 199 7.80 2.55 -17.70
C ALA A 199 9.07 3.24 -18.22
N LYS A 200 9.78 2.63 -19.17
CA LYS A 200 10.94 3.26 -19.86
C LYS A 200 10.53 4.58 -20.52
N SER A 201 9.39 4.60 -21.20
CA SER A 201 8.89 5.78 -21.92
C SER A 201 8.50 6.96 -21.03
N LEU A 202 8.39 6.78 -19.71
CA LEU A 202 8.14 7.87 -18.76
C LEU A 202 9.39 8.72 -18.49
N PHE A 203 10.59 8.17 -18.68
CA PHE A 203 11.86 8.80 -18.32
C PHE A 203 12.78 9.09 -19.51
N ASN A 204 12.29 8.89 -20.74
CA ASN A 204 12.97 9.22 -22.01
C ASN A 204 12.33 10.45 -22.65
#